data_AF-A0A524QRL6-F1
#
_entry.id   AF-A0A524QRL6-F1
#
_cell.length_a   1.000
_cell.length_b   1.000
_cell.length_c   1.000
_cell.angle_alpha   90.00
_cell.angle_beta   90.00
_cell.angle_gamma   90.00
#
_symmetry.space_group_name_H-M   'P 1'
#
loop_
_entity.id
_entity.type
_entity.pdbx_description
1 polymer ?
#
loop_
_entity_poly.entity_id
_entity_poly.type
_entity_poly.pdbx_seq_one_letter_code
_entity_poly.pdbx_strand_id
1 'polypeptide(L)' 'MKKIIEAEHLRKVYGHTVAVEDISFEVAEGEIFGLLGPNGAGKT' A
#
# COMPACT_ATOMS: atom_id res chain seq x y z
N MET A 1 2.69 7.74 18.79
CA MET A 1 2.47 8.59 17.60
C MET A 1 1.06 8.30 17.10
N LYS A 2 0.29 9.30 16.67
CA LYS A 2 -1.07 9.08 16.17
C LYS A 2 -0.97 8.51 14.75
N LYS A 3 -1.56 7.33 14.50
CA LYS A 3 -1.71 6.79 13.14
C LYS A 3 -2.81 7.57 12.41
N ILE A 4 -2.59 7.93 11.15
CA ILE A 4 -3.58 8.61 10.32
C ILE A 4 -3.98 7.81 9.08
N ILE A 5 -3.14 6.86 8.67
CA ILE A 5 -3.43 5.87 7.61
C ILE A 5 -3.04 4.51 8.14
N GLU A 6 -3.87 3.51 7.87
CA GLU A 6 -3.64 2.11 8.21
C GLU A 6 -4.19 1.24 7.07
N ALA A 7 -3.39 0.28 6.62
CA ALA A 7 -3.79 -0.76 5.69
C ALA A 7 -3.36 -2.11 6.27
N GLU A 8 -4.30 -3.04 6.34
CA GLU A 8 -4.06 -4.39 6.87
C GLU A 8 -4.47 -5.40 5.80
N HIS A 9 -3.56 -6.32 5.48
CA HIS A 9 -3.78 -7.41 4.53
C HIS A 9 -4.43 -6.97 3.22
N LEU A 10 -4.04 -5.80 2.72
CA LEU A 10 -4.66 -5.19 1.56
C LEU A 10 -4.34 -6.01 0.32
N ARG A 11 -5.40 -6.38 -0.40
CA ARG A 11 -5.33 -7.14 -1.64
C ARG A 11 -6.15 -6.46 -2.73
N LYS A 12 -5.59 -6.36 -3.94
CA LYS A 12 -6.28 -5.79 -5.11
C LYS A 12 -6.07 -6.65 -6.35
N VAL A 13 -7.18 -6.98 -7.00
CA VAL A 13 -7.20 -7.76 -8.25
C VAL A 13 -7.92 -6.98 -9.35
N TYR A 14 -7.32 -6.98 -10.54
CA TYR A 14 -7.92 -6.49 -11.78
C TYR A 14 -8.05 -7.66 -12.76
N GLY A 15 -9.29 -8.15 -12.95
CA GLY A 15 -9.54 -9.34 -13.76
C GLY A 15 -8.80 -10.56 -13.20
N HIS A 16 -7.81 -11.05 -13.94
CA HIS A 16 -6.95 -12.18 -13.53
C HIS A 16 -5.61 -11.74 -12.91
N THR A 17 -5.32 -10.44 -12.89
CA THR A 17 -4.05 -9.91 -12.40
C THR A 17 -4.18 -9.48 -10.95
N VAL A 18 -3.37 -10.06 -10.08
CA VAL A 18 -3.19 -9.57 -8.71
C VAL A 18 -2.21 -8.39 -8.75
N ALA A 19 -2.71 -7.19 -8.49
CA ALA A 19 -1.90 -5.97 -8.49
C ALA A 19 -1.26 -5.69 -7.14
N VAL A 20 -1.94 -6.07 -6.06
CA VAL A 20 -1.45 -5.97 -4.69
C VAL A 20 -1.84 -7.25 -3.97
N GLU A 21 -0.89 -7.91 -3.32
CA GLU A 21 -1.12 -9.15 -2.57
C GLU A 21 -0.58 -8.96 -1.15
N ASP A 22 -1.50 -8.97 -0.19
CA ASP A 22 -1.24 -9.00 1.25
C ASP A 22 -0.23 -7.94 1.77
N ILE A 23 -0.50 -6.66 1.49
CA ILE A 23 0.32 -5.57 2.03
C ILE A 23 -0.28 -5.01 3.32
N SER A 24 0.57 -4.77 4.30
CA SER A 24 0.18 -4.10 5.54
C SER A 24 1.18 -2.98 5.86
N PHE A 25 0.67 -1.78 6.14
CA PHE A 25 1.48 -0.63 6.53
C PHE A 25 0.66 0.41 7.29
N GLU A 26 1.36 1.29 7.99
CA GLU A 26 0.79 2.39 8.76
C GLU A 26 1.54 3.67 8.40
N VAL A 27 0.86 4.81 8.48
CA VAL A 27 1.47 6.13 8.35
C VAL A 27 1.08 6.98 9.55
N ALA A 28 2.08 7.51 10.25
CA ALA A 28 1.90 8.39 11.38
C ALA A 28 1.58 9.84 10.95
N GLU A 29 0.95 10.60 11.83
CA GLU A 29 0.71 12.03 11.64
C GLU A 29 2.03 12.77 11.39
N GLY A 30 2.12 13.47 10.25
CA GLY A 30 3.32 14.23 9.85
C GLY A 30 4.43 13.40 9.21
N GLU A 31 4.25 12.10 9.01
CA GLU A 31 5.22 11.23 8.35
C GLU A 31 5.24 11.45 6.82
N ILE A 32 6.44 11.55 6.25
CA ILE A 32 6.63 11.51 4.79
C ILE A 32 6.78 10.05 4.37
N PHE A 33 5.74 9.51 3.73
CA PHE A 33 5.69 8.13 3.26
C PHE A 33 5.75 8.07 1.73
N GLY A 34 6.52 7.14 1.18
CA GLY A 34 6.69 6.96 -0.26
C GLY A 34 6.72 5.49 -0.68
N LEU A 35 6.03 5.17 -1.77
CA LEU A 35 6.07 3.84 -2.40
C LEU A 35 7.11 3.82 -3.51
N LEU A 36 8.09 2.92 -3.44
CA LEU A 36 9.16 2.76 -4.44
C LEU A 36 9.07 1.39 -5.11
N GLY A 37 9.25 1.37 -6.43
CA GLY A 37 9.26 0.13 -7.21
C GLY A 37 9.07 0.37 -8.71
N PRO A 38 9.28 -0.65 -9.56
CA PRO A 38 9.14 -0.54 -11.01
C PRO A 38 7.68 -0.29 -11.46
N ASN A 39 7.48 0.02 -12.74
CA ASN A 39 6.14 0.11 -13.32
C ASN A 39 5.40 -1.23 -13.19
N GLY A 40 4.12 -1.18 -12.85
CA GLY A 40 3.31 -2.38 -12.61
C GLY A 40 3.40 -2.97 -11.19
N ALA A 41 4.22 -2.41 -10.30
CA ALA A 41 4.37 -2.91 -8.92
C ALA A 41 3.18 -2.61 -7.97
N GLY A 42 2.05 -2.12 -8.47
CA GLY A 42 0.85 -1.86 -7.63
C GLY A 42 0.89 -0.58 -6.79
N LYS A 43 1.70 0.42 -7.19
CA LYS A 43 1.86 1.70 -6.46
C LYS A 43 0.74 2.73 -6.73
N THR A 44 -0.06 2.51 -7.76
CA THR A 44 -1.16 3.39 -8.24
C THR A 44 -2.39 2.55 -8.43
#